data_AF-A0A436BM09-F1
#
_entry.id   AF-A0A436BM09-F1
#
_cell.length_a   1.000
_cell.length_b   1.000
_cell.length_c   1.000
_cell.angle_alpha   90.00
_cell.angle_beta   90.00
_cell.angle_gamma   90.00
#
_symmetry.space_group_name_H-M   'P 1'
#
loop_
_entity.id
_entity.type
_entity.pdbx_description
1 polymer ?
#
loop_
_entity_poly.entity_id
_entity_poly.type
_entity_poly.pdbx_seq_one_letter_code
_entity_poly.pdbx_strand_id
1 'polypeptide(L)'
;ALAERLGRELYALREKTAMTMLSAADGIDRALAVRTENSGKPVVIADIWDNPGGGVPGDGTFVLRQMLVRGLDRFAVATIWDPIAVTFCLAAGEGAVIDLRFGGKAGPQAGEPIDARVRVLKAVAEGWQSFGPSRVTLGPTALVRLEGTEVDIILNTNRTQTFEPDIFSNIGVDPLAKDMLLIKSTNHFYAGFEPIAAEIIYVSAPSSYPSNPAVTDYKKLTRPVWPRVTDPWKV
;
A
#
# COMPACT_ATOMS: atom_id res chain seq x y z
N ALA A 1 -33.41 -22.86 -6.54
CA ALA A 1 -33.22 -23.46 -5.21
C ALA A 1 -31.78 -23.31 -4.70
N LEU A 2 -30.78 -23.98 -5.28
CA LEU A 2 -29.40 -23.95 -4.76
C LEU A 2 -28.77 -22.53 -4.73
N ALA A 3 -28.88 -21.78 -5.84
CA ALA A 3 -28.31 -20.43 -5.93
C ALA A 3 -28.89 -19.47 -4.88
N GLU A 4 -30.20 -19.53 -4.63
CA GLU A 4 -30.85 -18.73 -3.61
C GLU A 4 -30.36 -19.11 -2.20
N ARG A 5 -30.26 -20.41 -1.91
CA ARG A 5 -29.75 -20.90 -0.63
C ARG A 5 -28.34 -20.37 -0.35
N LEU A 6 -27.42 -20.52 -1.31
CA LEU A 6 -26.04 -20.06 -1.18
C LEU A 6 -25.95 -18.52 -1.11
N GLY A 7 -26.78 -17.80 -1.88
CA GLY A 7 -26.83 -16.34 -1.82
C GLY A 7 -27.29 -15.82 -0.45
N ARG A 8 -28.30 -16.47 0.15
CA ARG A 8 -28.77 -16.14 1.51
C ARG A 8 -27.74 -16.49 2.57
N GLU A 9 -27.03 -17.60 2.41
CA GLU A 9 -25.93 -18.01 3.29
C GLU A 9 -24.80 -16.97 3.29
N LEU A 10 -24.35 -16.54 2.11
CA LEU A 10 -23.36 -15.45 1.98
C LEU A 10 -23.86 -14.14 2.60
N TYR A 11 -25.12 -13.77 2.36
CA TYR A 11 -25.69 -12.55 2.95
C TYR A 11 -25.78 -12.61 4.48
N ALA A 12 -26.00 -13.79 5.07
CA ALA A 12 -25.99 -13.97 6.52
C ALA A 12 -24.59 -13.78 7.15
N LEU A 13 -23.53 -13.86 6.35
CA LEU A 13 -22.14 -13.64 6.77
C LEU A 13 -21.68 -12.18 6.69
N ARG A 14 -22.45 -11.28 6.06
CA ARG A 14 -22.01 -9.91 5.70
C ARG A 14 -21.45 -9.06 6.85
N GLU A 15 -21.93 -9.28 8.08
CA GLU A 15 -21.49 -8.56 9.30
C GLU A 15 -20.43 -9.32 10.10
N LYS A 16 -20.06 -10.54 9.66
CA LYS A 16 -19.18 -11.47 10.37
C LYS A 16 -17.81 -11.63 9.72
N THR A 17 -17.68 -11.22 8.45
CA THR A 17 -16.48 -11.49 7.64
C THR A 17 -15.72 -10.22 7.26
N ALA A 18 -16.09 -9.07 7.83
CA ALA A 18 -15.32 -7.86 7.66
C ALA A 18 -13.96 -7.99 8.34
N MET A 19 -12.89 -7.66 7.62
CA MET A 19 -11.56 -7.60 8.22
C MET A 19 -11.48 -6.43 9.18
N THR A 20 -10.82 -6.63 10.32
CA THR A 20 -10.49 -5.53 11.22
C THR A 20 -9.47 -4.63 10.54
N MET A 21 -9.80 -3.35 10.41
CA MET A 21 -8.95 -2.33 9.79
C MET A 21 -8.83 -1.18 10.77
N LEU A 22 -7.61 -0.71 10.97
CA LEU A 22 -7.33 0.46 11.80
C LEU A 22 -7.36 1.72 10.94
N SER A 23 -7.58 2.87 11.58
CA SER A 23 -7.23 4.13 10.94
C SER A 23 -5.72 4.17 10.68
N ALA A 24 -5.25 5.03 9.77
CA ALA A 24 -3.82 5.19 9.54
C ALA A 24 -3.07 5.58 10.82
N ALA A 25 -3.67 6.43 11.66
CA ALA A 25 -3.10 6.84 12.94
C ALA A 25 -2.98 5.68 13.92
N ASP A 26 -4.09 4.97 14.18
CA ASP A 26 -4.12 3.85 15.13
C ASP A 26 -3.24 2.68 14.65
N GLY A 27 -3.15 2.47 13.34
CA GLY A 27 -2.28 1.46 12.75
C GLY A 27 -0.80 1.76 12.97
N ILE A 28 -0.40 3.03 12.83
CA ILE A 28 0.97 3.47 13.16
C ILE A 28 1.24 3.32 14.66
N ASP A 29 0.27 3.67 15.53
CA ASP A 29 0.41 3.51 16.98
C ASP A 29 0.57 2.03 17.37
N ARG A 30 -0.23 1.13 16.77
CA ARG A 30 -0.07 -0.31 16.96
C ARG A 30 1.29 -0.79 16.47
N ALA A 31 1.76 -0.30 15.32
CA ALA A 31 3.07 -0.68 14.78
C ALA A 31 4.21 -0.31 15.72
N LEU A 32 4.17 0.89 16.31
CA LEU A 32 5.16 1.34 17.30
C LEU A 32 5.14 0.49 18.57
N ALA A 33 3.95 0.13 19.06
CA ALA A 33 3.80 -0.76 20.22
C ALA A 33 4.43 -2.14 19.94
N VAL A 34 4.09 -2.76 18.81
CA VAL A 34 4.65 -4.07 18.41
C VAL A 34 6.16 -4.00 18.27
N ARG A 35 6.71 -2.91 17.69
CA ARG A 35 8.17 -2.73 17.57
C ARG A 35 8.88 -2.59 18.90
N THR A 36 8.22 -2.00 19.90
CA THR A 36 8.75 -1.92 21.26
C THR A 36 8.81 -3.30 21.92
N GLU A 37 7.81 -4.14 21.67
CA GLU A 37 7.71 -5.50 22.23
C GLU A 37 8.60 -6.52 21.51
N ASN A 38 8.75 -6.38 20.19
CA ASN A 38 9.50 -7.29 19.35
C ASN A 38 10.35 -6.52 18.34
N SER A 39 11.63 -6.35 18.66
CA SER A 39 12.60 -5.64 17.80
C SER A 39 13.23 -6.52 16.70
N GLY A 40 12.91 -7.81 16.64
CA GLY A 40 13.59 -8.80 15.78
C GLY A 40 13.02 -8.96 14.37
N LYS A 41 11.83 -8.43 14.08
CA LYS A 41 11.15 -8.50 12.77
C LYS A 41 10.42 -7.20 12.43
N PRO A 42 10.37 -6.77 11.17
CA PRO A 42 9.60 -5.59 10.77
C PRO A 42 8.11 -5.74 11.08
N VAL A 43 7.43 -4.63 11.35
CA VAL A 43 5.96 -4.59 11.29
C VAL A 43 5.53 -4.24 9.88
N VAL A 44 4.54 -4.95 9.34
CA VAL A 44 4.00 -4.69 8.00
C VAL A 44 2.72 -3.88 8.14
N ILE A 45 2.71 -2.67 7.59
CA ILE A 45 1.53 -1.81 7.51
C ILE A 45 0.98 -1.92 6.09
N ALA A 46 -0.22 -2.47 5.94
CA ALA A 46 -0.87 -2.66 4.65
C ALA A 46 -1.93 -1.59 4.41
N ASP A 47 -1.67 -0.65 3.50
CA ASP A 47 -2.67 0.26 2.96
C ASP A 47 -3.55 -0.50 1.95
N ILE A 48 -4.74 -0.86 2.40
CA ILE A 48 -5.63 -1.75 1.67
C ILE A 48 -6.40 -1.04 0.55
N TRP A 49 -6.60 0.27 0.67
CA TRP A 49 -7.46 1.02 -0.24
C TRP A 49 -6.67 1.70 -1.33
N ASP A 50 -5.39 1.99 -1.13
CA ASP A 50 -4.51 2.37 -2.21
C ASP A 50 -3.84 1.17 -2.90
N ASN A 51 -4.58 0.07 -3.08
CA ASN A 51 -4.09 -1.15 -3.71
C ASN A 51 -4.39 -1.19 -5.23
N PRO A 52 -3.40 -1.14 -6.14
CA PRO A 52 -3.63 -1.20 -7.58
C PRO A 52 -4.36 -2.44 -8.09
N GLY A 53 -4.28 -3.57 -7.40
CA GLY A 53 -5.07 -4.77 -7.75
C GLY A 53 -6.58 -4.56 -7.62
N GLY A 54 -6.98 -3.56 -6.83
CA GLY A 54 -8.35 -3.07 -6.70
C GLY A 54 -8.77 -2.06 -7.77
N GLY A 55 -7.87 -1.67 -8.69
CA GLY A 55 -8.15 -0.74 -9.78
C GLY A 55 -7.80 0.72 -9.51
N VAL A 56 -7.13 1.03 -8.41
CA VAL A 56 -6.62 2.39 -8.10
C VAL A 56 -5.19 2.61 -8.58
N PRO A 57 -4.66 3.85 -8.54
CA PRO A 57 -3.31 4.13 -9.03
C PRO A 57 -2.17 3.55 -8.18
N GLY A 58 -2.27 3.56 -6.84
CA GLY A 58 -1.17 3.19 -5.96
C GLY A 58 -0.17 4.32 -5.68
N ASP A 59 -0.59 5.57 -5.87
CA ASP A 59 0.23 6.77 -5.64
C ASP A 59 -0.07 7.48 -4.33
N GLY A 60 -0.93 6.92 -3.49
CA GLY A 60 -1.37 7.46 -2.22
C GLY A 60 -0.22 7.69 -1.24
N THR A 61 -0.25 8.86 -0.60
CA THR A 61 0.80 9.33 0.32
C THR A 61 0.30 9.51 1.74
N PHE A 62 -0.99 9.34 2.03
CA PHE A 62 -1.56 9.60 3.36
C PHE A 62 -0.82 8.90 4.49
N VAL A 63 -0.64 7.57 4.40
CA VAL A 63 0.05 6.79 5.44
C VAL A 63 1.52 7.19 5.54
N LEU A 64 2.21 7.30 4.39
CA LEU A 64 3.61 7.74 4.35
C LEU A 64 3.78 9.11 5.02
N ARG A 65 2.94 10.09 4.70
CA ARG A 65 3.01 11.44 5.26
C ARG A 65 2.81 11.42 6.76
N GLN A 66 1.87 10.62 7.26
CA GLN A 66 1.66 10.45 8.71
C GLN A 66 2.89 9.85 9.39
N MET A 67 3.52 8.84 8.80
CA MET A 67 4.77 8.26 9.31
C MET A 67 5.89 9.31 9.36
N LEU A 68 6.06 10.08 8.28
CA LEU A 68 7.10 11.13 8.20
C LEU A 68 6.85 12.27 9.19
N VAL A 69 5.62 12.76 9.33
CA VAL A 69 5.26 13.82 10.29
C VAL A 69 5.52 13.40 11.74
N ARG A 70 5.34 12.12 12.04
CA ARG A 70 5.64 11.53 13.34
C ARG A 70 7.14 11.23 13.55
N GLY A 71 7.99 11.54 12.57
CA GLY A 71 9.44 11.34 12.66
C GLY A 71 9.86 9.87 12.66
N LEU A 72 9.05 8.98 12.08
CA LEU A 72 9.44 7.57 11.95
C LEU A 72 10.63 7.47 10.99
N ASP A 73 11.52 6.54 11.30
CA ASP A 73 12.71 6.25 10.51
C ASP A 73 12.84 4.73 10.32
N ARG A 74 13.88 4.30 9.58
CA ARG A 74 14.23 2.90 9.35
C ARG A 74 13.08 2.05 8.79
N PHE A 75 12.23 2.65 7.94
CA PHE A 75 11.17 1.92 7.27
C PHE A 75 11.35 1.93 5.75
N ALA A 76 10.66 1.01 5.06
CA ALA A 76 10.64 0.97 3.60
C ALA A 76 9.22 0.98 3.06
N VAL A 77 9.03 1.56 1.88
CA VAL A 77 7.74 1.67 1.18
C VAL A 77 7.77 0.89 -0.13
N ALA A 78 6.86 -0.06 -0.29
CA ALA A 78 6.64 -0.78 -1.55
C ALA A 78 5.15 -0.74 -1.94
N THR A 79 4.74 0.07 -2.91
CA THR A 79 5.51 1.00 -3.75
C THR A 79 4.71 2.29 -3.92
N ILE A 80 5.24 3.29 -4.62
CA ILE A 80 4.47 4.48 -5.02
C ILE A 80 4.54 4.59 -6.53
N TRP A 81 3.37 4.45 -7.18
CA TRP A 81 3.27 4.63 -8.61
C TRP A 81 3.49 6.10 -8.98
N ASP A 82 4.62 6.38 -9.63
CA ASP A 82 4.96 7.73 -10.08
C ASP A 82 5.95 7.69 -11.26
N PRO A 83 5.44 7.54 -12.49
CA PRO A 83 6.30 7.46 -13.68
C PRO A 83 7.18 8.70 -13.89
N ILE A 84 6.70 9.87 -13.46
CA ILE A 84 7.42 11.15 -13.61
C ILE A 84 8.61 11.18 -12.66
N ALA A 85 8.41 10.83 -11.38
CA ALA A 85 9.49 10.79 -10.41
C ALA A 85 10.55 9.73 -10.78
N VAL A 86 10.14 8.56 -11.28
CA VAL A 86 11.06 7.54 -11.80
C VAL A 86 11.92 8.10 -12.95
N THR A 87 11.32 8.85 -13.87
CA THR A 87 12.04 9.47 -15.01
C THR A 87 13.13 10.43 -14.52
N PHE A 88 12.85 11.24 -13.50
CA PHE A 88 13.86 12.10 -12.89
C PHE A 88 14.99 11.30 -12.23
N CYS A 89 14.67 10.24 -11.48
CA CYS A 89 15.68 9.40 -10.85
C CYS A 89 16.59 8.68 -11.88
N LEU A 90 16.02 8.18 -12.97
CA LEU A 90 16.78 7.56 -14.05
C LEU A 90 17.71 8.57 -14.74
N ALA A 91 17.23 9.80 -14.98
CA ALA A 91 18.02 10.85 -15.59
C ALA A 91 19.15 11.36 -14.67
N ALA A 92 18.88 11.44 -13.36
CA ALA A 92 19.86 11.86 -12.37
C ALA A 92 20.95 10.80 -12.12
N GLY A 93 20.57 9.52 -12.15
CA GLY A 93 21.47 8.37 -11.95
C GLY A 93 21.65 7.99 -10.48
N GLU A 94 22.16 6.77 -10.26
CA GLU A 94 22.48 6.25 -8.92
C GLU A 94 23.53 7.13 -8.23
N GLY A 95 23.32 7.39 -6.93
CA GLY A 95 24.17 8.26 -6.10
C GLY A 95 23.80 9.74 -6.16
N ALA A 96 23.00 10.18 -7.13
CA ALA A 96 22.55 11.57 -7.21
C ALA A 96 21.67 11.95 -6.01
N VAL A 97 21.77 13.22 -5.61
CA VAL A 97 20.90 13.84 -4.61
C VAL A 97 20.09 14.93 -5.28
N ILE A 98 18.77 14.82 -5.23
CA ILE A 98 17.84 15.72 -5.94
C ILE A 98 16.67 16.10 -5.04
N ASP A 99 16.15 17.32 -5.24
CA ASP A 99 14.82 17.68 -4.73
C ASP A 99 13.76 17.01 -5.62
N LEU A 100 12.94 16.15 -5.02
CA LEU A 100 11.98 15.31 -5.73
C LEU A 100 10.59 15.46 -5.13
N ARG A 101 9.61 15.68 -6.02
CA ARG A 101 8.18 15.57 -5.71
C ARG A 101 7.64 14.24 -6.20
N PHE A 102 7.09 13.41 -5.32
CA PHE A 102 6.55 12.08 -5.68
C PHE A 102 5.25 11.70 -4.96
N GLY A 103 4.46 10.84 -5.60
CA GLY A 103 3.13 10.40 -5.14
C GLY A 103 2.07 11.51 -5.17
N GLY A 104 0.81 11.17 -4.92
CA GLY A 104 -0.28 12.12 -4.74
C GLY A 104 -0.64 12.94 -5.98
N LYS A 105 -0.46 12.38 -7.18
CA LYS A 105 -0.61 13.08 -8.48
C LYS A 105 -1.84 12.65 -9.26
N ALA A 106 -2.39 11.47 -8.98
CA ALA A 106 -3.48 10.89 -9.77
C ALA A 106 -4.85 11.52 -9.46
N GLY A 107 -5.05 12.07 -8.27
CA GLY A 107 -6.28 12.73 -7.89
C GLY A 107 -6.29 13.19 -6.43
N PRO A 108 -7.27 14.04 -6.04
CA PRO A 108 -7.31 14.65 -4.71
C PRO A 108 -7.45 13.63 -3.58
N GLN A 109 -7.95 12.42 -3.85
CA GLN A 109 -8.09 11.35 -2.87
C GLN A 109 -6.79 10.57 -2.59
N ALA A 110 -5.72 10.77 -3.37
CA ALA A 110 -4.42 10.14 -3.11
C ALA A 110 -3.65 10.84 -1.96
N GLY A 111 -4.07 12.05 -1.60
CA GLY A 111 -3.34 12.93 -0.69
C GLY A 111 -2.32 13.80 -1.43
N GLU A 112 -1.71 14.72 -0.71
CA GLU A 112 -0.73 15.65 -1.28
C GLU A 112 0.57 14.93 -1.68
N PRO A 113 1.27 15.37 -2.74
CA PRO A 113 2.61 14.89 -3.04
C PRO A 113 3.59 15.06 -1.87
N ILE A 114 4.59 14.17 -1.78
CA ILE A 114 5.73 14.36 -0.88
C ILE A 114 6.79 15.18 -1.62
N ASP A 115 7.20 16.29 -1.02
CA ASP A 115 8.36 17.08 -1.43
C ASP A 115 9.52 16.75 -0.49
N ALA A 116 10.60 16.18 -1.03
CA ALA A 116 11.76 15.83 -0.23
C ALA A 116 13.06 15.88 -1.04
N ARG A 117 14.15 16.15 -0.34
CA ARG A 117 15.49 15.89 -0.87
C ARG A 117 15.82 14.43 -0.69
N VAL A 118 16.17 13.76 -1.80
CA VAL A 118 16.36 12.31 -1.82
C VAL A 118 17.67 11.94 -2.48
N ARG A 119 18.29 10.85 -2.00
CA ARG A 119 19.37 10.16 -2.70
C ARG A 119 18.79 9.02 -3.54
N VAL A 120 19.17 8.95 -4.81
CA VAL A 120 18.83 7.81 -5.68
C VAL A 120 19.77 6.64 -5.34
N LEU A 121 19.24 5.58 -4.75
CA LEU A 121 20.02 4.39 -4.39
C LEU A 121 20.11 3.39 -5.54
N LYS A 122 19.02 3.23 -6.30
CA LYS A 122 18.95 2.40 -7.50
C LYS A 122 18.06 3.06 -8.54
N ALA A 123 18.41 2.91 -9.81
CA ALA A 123 17.56 3.32 -10.92
C ALA A 123 17.70 2.30 -12.06
N VAL A 124 16.66 1.48 -12.27
CA VAL A 124 16.70 0.34 -13.17
C VAL A 124 15.65 0.46 -14.27
N ALA A 125 15.98 -0.06 -15.45
CA ALA A 125 15.07 -0.11 -16.59
C ALA A 125 13.85 -1.03 -16.32
N GLU A 126 14.01 -2.02 -15.45
CA GLU A 126 12.92 -2.89 -15.02
C GLU A 126 13.13 -3.37 -13.57
N GLY A 127 12.20 -3.00 -12.68
CA GLY A 127 12.03 -3.63 -11.37
C GLY A 127 11.03 -4.78 -11.44
N TRP A 128 11.07 -5.72 -10.50
CA TRP A 128 10.13 -6.83 -10.45
C TRP A 128 9.96 -7.42 -9.04
N GLN A 129 8.89 -8.20 -8.88
CA GLN A 129 8.59 -9.05 -7.71
C GLN A 129 8.01 -10.39 -8.17
N SER A 130 8.01 -11.39 -7.29
CA SER A 130 7.37 -12.67 -7.56
C SER A 130 5.86 -12.64 -7.30
N PHE A 131 5.11 -13.53 -7.96
CA PHE A 131 3.74 -13.90 -7.59
C PHE A 131 3.52 -15.37 -7.93
N GLY A 132 3.69 -16.24 -6.93
CA GLY A 132 3.80 -17.69 -7.17
C GLY A 132 4.92 -17.98 -8.19
N PRO A 133 4.67 -18.74 -9.26
CA PRO A 133 5.67 -19.02 -10.30
C PRO A 133 5.87 -17.86 -11.29
N SER A 134 5.09 -16.78 -11.18
CA SER A 134 5.11 -15.66 -12.13
C SER A 134 6.01 -14.53 -11.65
N ARG A 135 6.53 -13.75 -12.61
CA ARG A 135 7.22 -12.48 -12.36
C ARG A 135 6.31 -11.32 -12.72
N VAL A 136 6.12 -10.39 -11.78
CA VAL A 136 5.34 -9.17 -11.97
C VAL A 136 6.29 -8.00 -12.13
N THR A 137 6.25 -7.35 -13.28
CA THR A 137 7.08 -6.18 -13.58
C THR A 137 6.55 -4.91 -12.91
N LEU A 138 7.45 -4.13 -12.33
CA LEU A 138 7.22 -2.76 -11.84
C LEU A 138 7.44 -1.71 -12.96
N GLY A 139 7.89 -2.15 -14.15
CA GLY A 139 8.43 -1.28 -15.20
C GLY A 139 9.74 -0.63 -14.74
N PRO A 140 10.21 0.43 -15.42
CA PRO A 140 11.28 1.26 -14.88
C PRO A 140 10.98 1.67 -13.44
N THR A 141 11.99 1.54 -12.58
CA THR A 141 11.85 1.61 -11.13
C THR A 141 13.04 2.36 -10.53
N ALA A 142 12.78 3.17 -9.52
CA ALA A 142 13.80 3.83 -8.74
C ALA A 142 13.63 3.52 -7.25
N LEU A 143 14.73 3.28 -6.56
CA LEU A 143 14.79 3.27 -5.11
C LEU A 143 15.40 4.60 -4.66
N VAL A 144 14.67 5.36 -3.85
CA VAL A 144 15.17 6.62 -3.28
C VAL A 144 15.16 6.54 -1.76
N ARG A 145 16.13 7.22 -1.15
CA ARG A 145 16.21 7.40 0.31
C ARG A 145 16.04 8.87 0.66
N LEU A 146 15.19 9.17 1.63
CA LEU A 146 15.07 10.55 2.12
C LEU A 146 16.37 10.95 2.82
N GLU A 147 16.94 12.10 2.45
CA GLU A 147 18.24 12.53 2.95
C GLU A 147 18.23 12.70 4.48
N GLY A 148 19.27 12.18 5.16
CA GLY A 148 19.37 12.24 6.62
C GLY A 148 18.54 11.19 7.38
N THR A 149 17.93 10.24 6.67
CA THR A 149 17.11 9.16 7.26
C THR A 149 17.48 7.80 6.67
N GLU A 150 16.94 6.73 7.24
CA GLU A 150 16.92 5.36 6.73
C GLU A 150 15.56 4.99 6.10
N VAL A 151 14.81 5.98 5.60
CA VAL A 151 13.52 5.81 4.92
C VAL A 151 13.74 5.55 3.43
N ASP A 152 13.41 4.33 3.00
CA ASP A 152 13.55 3.87 1.62
C ASP A 152 12.21 3.80 0.90
N ILE A 153 12.13 4.33 -0.32
CA ILE A 153 10.88 4.42 -1.08
C ILE A 153 11.11 3.88 -2.49
N ILE A 154 10.34 2.86 -2.86
CA ILE A 154 10.32 2.31 -4.21
C ILE A 154 9.30 3.08 -5.05
N LEU A 155 9.77 3.72 -6.11
CA LEU A 155 8.98 4.41 -7.11
C LEU A 155 8.92 3.56 -8.38
N ASN A 156 7.73 3.40 -8.96
CA ASN A 156 7.50 2.52 -10.11
C ASN A 156 6.64 3.17 -11.19
N THR A 157 6.74 2.65 -12.42
CA THR A 157 6.01 3.16 -13.60
C THR A 157 4.78 2.32 -13.94
N ASN A 158 4.78 1.02 -13.60
CA ASN A 158 3.62 0.15 -13.80
C ASN A 158 2.79 0.06 -12.52
N ARG A 159 1.48 0.29 -12.62
CA ARG A 159 0.56 0.09 -11.49
C ARG A 159 0.54 -1.40 -11.10
N THR A 160 1.02 -1.69 -9.90
CA THR A 160 1.09 -3.05 -9.37
C THR A 160 0.86 -3.05 -7.87
N GLN A 161 0.19 -4.08 -7.38
CA GLN A 161 0.04 -4.32 -5.95
C GLN A 161 1.28 -5.03 -5.41
N THR A 162 1.47 -4.97 -4.10
CA THR A 162 2.52 -5.74 -3.45
C THR A 162 2.05 -7.17 -3.22
N PHE A 163 2.88 -8.13 -3.62
CA PHE A 163 2.62 -9.57 -3.55
C PHE A 163 3.61 -10.28 -2.63
N GLU A 164 4.90 -9.97 -2.74
CA GLU A 164 5.96 -10.73 -2.05
C GLU A 164 7.01 -9.77 -1.46
N PRO A 165 7.68 -10.14 -0.36
CA PRO A 165 8.76 -9.33 0.20
C PRO A 165 9.95 -9.12 -0.74
N ASP A 166 10.09 -9.97 -1.75
CA ASP A 166 11.17 -9.86 -2.73
C ASP A 166 11.11 -8.58 -3.58
N ILE A 167 9.96 -7.88 -3.58
CA ILE A 167 9.84 -6.53 -4.12
C ILE A 167 10.88 -5.56 -3.54
N PHE A 168 11.27 -5.76 -2.28
CA PHE A 168 12.29 -4.98 -1.59
C PHE A 168 13.69 -5.50 -1.93
N SER A 169 13.94 -6.80 -1.77
CA SER A 169 15.28 -7.36 -1.93
C SER A 169 15.76 -7.34 -3.38
N ASN A 170 14.86 -7.48 -4.36
CA ASN A 170 15.19 -7.40 -5.78
C ASN A 170 15.69 -6.02 -6.21
N ILE A 171 15.37 -4.95 -5.46
CA ILE A 171 15.88 -3.60 -5.69
C ILE A 171 16.95 -3.19 -4.65
N GLY A 172 17.40 -4.14 -3.81
CA GLY A 172 18.53 -3.95 -2.89
C GLY A 172 18.16 -3.44 -1.49
N VAL A 173 16.89 -3.51 -1.09
CA VAL A 173 16.47 -3.26 0.30
C VAL A 173 16.31 -4.59 1.02
N ASP A 174 17.04 -4.80 2.11
CA ASP A 174 16.76 -5.91 3.02
C ASP A 174 15.51 -5.57 3.86
N PRO A 175 14.37 -6.26 3.67
CA PRO A 175 13.16 -5.97 4.43
C PRO A 175 13.31 -6.29 5.93
N LEU A 176 14.20 -7.21 6.31
CA LEU A 176 14.42 -7.59 7.72
C LEU A 176 15.26 -6.56 8.48
N ALA A 177 16.02 -5.71 7.78
CA ALA A 177 16.80 -4.64 8.39
C ALA A 177 15.96 -3.41 8.79
N LYS A 178 14.69 -3.38 8.37
CA LYS A 178 13.74 -2.29 8.62
C LYS A 178 12.89 -2.55 9.86
N ASP A 179 12.51 -1.47 10.51
CA ASP A 179 11.55 -1.50 11.62
C ASP A 179 10.12 -1.66 11.09
N MET A 180 9.81 -1.05 9.95
CA MET A 180 8.47 -1.12 9.36
C MET A 180 8.53 -1.25 7.84
N LEU A 181 7.54 -1.92 7.28
CA LEU A 181 7.32 -2.04 5.84
C LEU A 181 5.92 -1.51 5.53
N LEU A 182 5.82 -0.40 4.83
CA LEU A 182 4.55 0.12 4.32
C LEU A 182 4.31 -0.45 2.93
N ILE A 183 3.22 -1.17 2.75
CA ILE A 183 2.86 -1.79 1.47
C ILE A 183 1.45 -1.43 1.02
N LYS A 184 1.20 -1.60 -0.28
CA LYS A 184 -0.10 -1.36 -0.92
C LYS A 184 -0.70 -2.66 -1.44
N SER A 185 -1.52 -3.32 -0.63
CA SER A 185 -2.14 -4.60 -0.95
C SER A 185 -3.26 -4.95 0.03
N THR A 186 -4.26 -5.70 -0.42
CA THR A 186 -5.40 -6.10 0.42
C THR A 186 -5.26 -7.51 0.98
N ASN A 187 -4.90 -8.50 0.14
CA ASN A 187 -4.89 -9.93 0.55
C ASN A 187 -3.68 -10.70 0.02
N HIS A 188 -3.31 -10.49 -1.25
CA HIS A 188 -2.33 -11.33 -1.94
C HIS A 188 -0.93 -11.32 -1.32
N PHE A 189 -0.60 -10.30 -0.54
CA PHE A 189 0.70 -10.17 0.13
C PHE A 189 0.85 -11.07 1.37
N TYR A 190 -0.26 -11.48 1.98
CA TYR A 190 -0.25 -11.96 3.37
C TYR A 190 0.68 -13.17 3.55
N ALA A 191 0.59 -14.16 2.65
CA ALA A 191 1.37 -15.39 2.73
C ALA A 191 2.88 -15.15 2.61
N GLY A 192 3.30 -14.16 1.83
CA GLY A 192 4.72 -13.80 1.67
C GLY A 192 5.28 -13.03 2.85
N PHE A 193 4.48 -12.12 3.42
CA PHE A 193 4.94 -11.22 4.49
C PHE A 193 4.78 -11.78 5.90
N GLU A 194 3.79 -12.64 6.16
CA GLU A 194 3.53 -13.20 7.49
C GLU A 194 4.78 -13.88 8.11
N PRO A 195 5.58 -14.67 7.36
CA PRO A 195 6.77 -15.30 7.93
C PRO A 195 7.86 -14.31 8.40
N ILE A 196 7.94 -13.14 7.77
CA ILE A 196 8.96 -12.12 8.07
C ILE A 196 8.45 -10.99 8.97
N ALA A 197 7.14 -10.88 9.18
CA ALA A 197 6.54 -9.81 9.97
C ALA A 197 6.52 -10.16 11.46
N ALA A 198 6.68 -9.15 12.33
CA ALA A 198 6.28 -9.24 13.72
C ALA A 198 4.75 -9.22 13.86
N GLU A 199 4.09 -8.37 13.06
CA GLU A 199 2.64 -8.28 12.92
C GLU A 199 2.31 -7.66 11.55
N ILE A 200 1.16 -8.07 10.98
CA ILE A 200 0.55 -7.42 9.81
C ILE A 200 -0.62 -6.57 10.30
N ILE A 201 -0.55 -5.28 10.03
CA ILE A 201 -1.55 -4.29 10.42
C ILE A 201 -2.22 -3.74 9.18
N TYR A 202 -3.52 -3.97 9.06
CA TYR A 202 -4.33 -3.40 7.99
C TYR A 202 -4.78 -1.99 8.34
N VAL A 203 -4.45 -1.03 7.47
CA VAL A 203 -4.87 0.36 7.63
C VAL A 203 -5.82 0.78 6.52
N SER A 204 -6.86 1.50 6.92
CA SER A 204 -7.83 2.14 6.03
C SER A 204 -7.51 3.62 5.91
N ALA A 205 -6.71 3.99 4.91
CA ALA A 205 -6.47 5.39 4.54
C ALA A 205 -7.45 5.86 3.44
N PRO A 206 -7.70 7.18 3.33
CA PRO A 206 -8.42 7.72 2.18
C PRO A 206 -7.73 7.35 0.86
N SER A 207 -8.53 6.96 -0.13
CA SER A 207 -8.08 6.58 -1.47
C SER A 207 -9.20 6.85 -2.48
N SER A 208 -8.87 6.82 -3.77
CA SER A 208 -9.86 6.83 -4.86
C SER A 208 -10.71 5.54 -4.92
N TYR A 209 -10.37 4.53 -4.11
CA TYR A 209 -11.15 3.31 -3.98
C TYR A 209 -12.51 3.60 -3.29
N PRO A 210 -13.64 3.15 -3.85
CA PRO A 210 -14.97 3.33 -3.23
C PRO A 210 -15.19 2.34 -2.07
N SER A 211 -14.42 2.49 -1.00
CA SER A 211 -14.29 1.53 0.10
C SER A 211 -15.47 1.45 1.05
N ASN A 212 -16.35 2.46 1.03
CA ASN A 212 -17.56 2.48 1.86
C ASN A 212 -18.82 2.44 1.00
N PRO A 213 -19.36 1.23 0.70
CA PRO A 213 -20.55 1.08 -0.13
C PRO A 213 -21.79 1.80 0.40
N ALA A 214 -21.87 2.12 1.70
CA ALA A 214 -22.97 2.88 2.28
C ALA A 214 -23.08 4.29 1.67
N VAL A 215 -21.94 4.92 1.39
CA VAL A 215 -21.86 6.32 0.94
C VAL A 215 -21.37 6.48 -0.50
N THR A 216 -20.80 5.43 -1.10
CA THR A 216 -20.34 5.45 -2.50
C THR A 216 -21.46 5.90 -3.45
N ASP A 217 -21.16 6.87 -4.32
CA ASP A 217 -22.11 7.44 -5.26
C ASP A 217 -22.23 6.58 -6.55
N TYR A 218 -22.90 5.44 -6.43
CA TYR A 218 -23.10 4.53 -7.55
C TYR A 218 -24.07 5.10 -8.60
N LYS A 219 -23.55 5.57 -9.74
CA LYS A 219 -24.37 6.16 -10.82
C LYS A 219 -25.23 5.19 -11.61
N LYS A 220 -24.90 3.89 -11.58
CA LYS A 220 -25.58 2.84 -12.37
C LYS A 220 -26.28 1.81 -11.51
N LEU A 221 -26.23 1.92 -10.19
CA LEU A 221 -26.86 0.96 -9.29
C LEU A 221 -28.37 1.25 -9.23
N THR A 222 -29.17 0.33 -9.77
CA THR A 222 -30.63 0.47 -9.86
C THR A 222 -31.40 -0.31 -8.80
N ARG A 223 -30.69 -1.04 -7.93
CA ARG A 223 -31.29 -1.92 -6.91
C ARG A 223 -30.79 -1.58 -5.50
N PRO A 224 -31.58 -1.87 -4.45
CA PRO A 224 -31.09 -1.78 -3.08
C PRO A 224 -29.92 -2.74 -2.85
N VAL A 225 -28.94 -2.28 -2.07
CA VAL A 225 -27.79 -3.10 -1.62
C VAL A 225 -27.51 -2.79 -0.15
N TRP A 226 -27.14 -3.81 0.61
CA TRP A 226 -26.51 -3.59 1.90
C TRP A 226 -25.08 -3.06 1.69
N PRO A 227 -24.59 -2.12 2.50
CA PRO A 227 -25.23 -1.47 3.65
C PRO A 227 -25.97 -0.16 3.33
N ARG A 228 -26.25 0.18 2.06
CA ARG A 228 -27.04 1.38 1.71
C ARG A 228 -28.47 1.30 2.24
N VAL A 229 -29.01 0.09 2.28
CA VAL A 229 -30.24 -0.25 3.01
C VAL A 229 -29.96 -1.43 3.94
N THR A 230 -30.70 -1.52 5.04
CA THR A 230 -30.51 -2.58 6.04
C THR A 230 -30.80 -3.97 5.48
N ASP A 231 -31.90 -4.13 4.74
CA ASP A 231 -32.32 -5.39 4.13
C ASP A 231 -32.79 -5.16 2.69
N PRO A 232 -31.98 -5.48 1.67
CA PRO A 232 -32.33 -5.18 0.28
C PRO A 232 -33.42 -6.11 -0.30
N TRP A 233 -33.94 -7.08 0.47
CA TRP A 233 -35.08 -7.93 0.06
C TRP A 233 -36.43 -7.46 0.65
N LYS A 234 -36.43 -6.42 1.49
CA LYS A 234 -37.64 -5.84 2.08
C LYS A 234 -38.00 -4.45 1.55
N VAL A 235 -37.24 -3.95 0.58
CA VAL A 235 -37.42 -2.63 -0.05
C VAL A 235 -38.17 -2.76 -1.36
#